data_AF-A0A0X8JSI1-F1
#
_entry.id   AF-A0A0X8JSI1-F1
#
_cell.length_a   1.000
_cell.length_b   1.000
_cell.length_c   1.000
_cell.angle_alpha   90.00
_cell.angle_beta   90.00
_cell.angle_gamma   90.00
#
_symmetry.space_group_name_H-M   'P 1'
#
loop_
_entity.id
_entity.type
_entity.pdbx_description
1 polymer ?
#
loop_
_entity_poly.entity_id
_entity_poly.type
_entity_poly.pdbx_seq_one_letter_code
_entity_poly.pdbx_strand_id
1 'polypeptide(L)' 'MRTKKDTRLGTEQSDLADKIRELRSKLGMTQEQFAAKVGVTFSTVNRWESGKSKPSPLAMRQIEELMERT' A
#
# COMPACT_ATOMS: atom_id res chain seq x y z
N MET A 1 -7.80 -25.35 4.80
CA MET A 1 -7.53 -24.89 6.19
C MET A 1 -6.41 -23.85 6.15
N ARG A 2 -6.75 -22.55 6.13
CA ARG A 2 -5.79 -21.46 6.33
C ARG A 2 -6.30 -20.70 7.55
N THR A 3 -5.77 -21.04 8.71
CA THR A 3 -6.18 -20.43 9.97
C THR A 3 -5.23 -19.32 10.36
N LYS A 4 -5.86 -18.22 10.79
CA LYS A 4 -5.39 -17.16 11.69
C LYS A 4 -4.60 -16.01 11.08
N LYS A 5 -5.30 -14.89 10.90
CA LYS A 5 -4.77 -13.61 11.36
C LYS A 5 -5.89 -12.82 12.06
N ASP A 6 -6.30 -13.37 13.19
CA ASP A 6 -7.01 -12.60 14.21
C ASP A 6 -5.92 -12.07 15.15
N THR A 7 -5.54 -10.81 14.98
CA THR A 7 -4.83 -10.02 15.99
C THR A 7 -5.10 -8.55 15.70
N ARG A 8 -6.11 -8.01 16.39
CA ARG A 8 -6.26 -6.57 16.60
C ARG A 8 -5.06 -6.07 17.40
N LEU A 9 -4.36 -5.04 16.90
CA LEU A 9 -3.66 -3.94 17.62
C LEU A 9 -2.55 -3.35 16.71
N GLY A 10 -2.80 -2.14 16.20
CA GLY A 10 -1.84 -1.37 15.39
C GLY A 10 -2.48 -0.14 14.74
N THR A 11 -3.34 0.55 15.49
CA THR A 11 -4.09 1.73 15.03
C THR A 11 -3.10 2.80 14.49
N GLU A 12 -3.42 3.37 13.33
CA GLU A 12 -2.64 4.28 12.46
C GLU A 12 -1.68 3.66 11.42
N GLN A 13 -0.89 2.64 11.75
CA GLN A 13 0.06 2.06 10.77
C GLN A 13 -0.54 0.96 9.90
N SER A 14 -1.51 0.20 10.43
CA SER A 14 -2.25 -0.77 9.63
C SER A 14 -3.15 -0.09 8.60
N ASP A 15 -3.72 1.06 8.95
CA ASP A 15 -4.68 1.77 8.11
C ASP A 15 -4.07 2.25 6.78
N LEU A 16 -2.87 2.85 6.80
CA LEU A 16 -2.21 3.27 5.56
C LEU A 16 -1.78 2.09 4.68
N ALA A 17 -1.27 1.02 5.29
CA ALA A 17 -0.86 -0.18 4.58
C ALA A 17 -2.06 -0.85 3.87
N ASP A 18 -3.21 -0.90 4.54
CA ASP A 18 -4.44 -1.45 3.99
C ASP A 18 -5.01 -0.53 2.90
N LYS A 19 -5.01 0.80 3.09
CA LYS A 19 -5.41 1.77 2.05
C LYS A 19 -4.59 1.66 0.76
N ILE A 20 -3.27 1.49 0.87
CA ILE A 20 -2.40 1.30 -0.30
C ILE A 20 -2.75 -0.01 -1.02
N ARG A 21 -2.94 -1.10 -0.27
CA ARG A 21 -3.32 -2.40 -0.83
C ARG A 21 -4.69 -2.35 -1.51
N GLU A 22 -5.66 -1.67 -0.90
CA GLU A 22 -7.00 -1.48 -1.44
C GLU A 22 -6.97 -0.67 -2.74
N LEU A 23 -6.28 0.48 -2.75
CA LEU A 23 -6.12 1.28 -3.96
C LEU A 23 -5.50 0.46 -5.10
N ARG A 24 -4.40 -0.25 -4.82
CA ARG A 24 -3.77 -1.12 -5.81
C ARG A 24 -4.73 -2.19 -6.33
N SER A 25 -5.52 -2.79 -5.44
CA SER A 25 -6.48 -3.84 -5.80
C SER A 25 -7.64 -3.30 -6.63
N LYS A 26 -8.16 -2.10 -6.31
CA LYS A 26 -9.17 -1.39 -7.11
C LYS A 26 -8.68 -1.09 -8.52
N LEU A 27 -7.39 -0.76 -8.65
CA LEU A 27 -6.72 -0.54 -9.94
C LEU A 27 -6.39 -1.83 -10.71
N GLY A 28 -6.61 -3.02 -10.11
CA GLY A 28 -6.27 -4.30 -10.74
C GLY A 28 -4.77 -4.52 -10.95
N MET A 29 -3.92 -3.86 -10.15
CA MET A 29 -2.46 -3.86 -10.35
C MET A 29 -1.73 -4.88 -9.45
N THR A 30 -0.65 -5.46 -9.97
CA THR A 30 0.37 -6.14 -9.15
C THR A 30 1.19 -5.11 -8.34
N GLN A 31 1.94 -5.56 -7.34
CA GLN A 31 2.80 -4.66 -6.57
C GLN A 31 3.90 -4.03 -7.45
N GLU A 32 4.41 -4.75 -8.45
CA GLU A 32 5.38 -4.25 -9.44
C GLU A 32 4.78 -3.16 -10.32
N GLN A 33 3.55 -3.38 -10.82
CA GLN A 33 2.85 -2.39 -11.64
C GLN A 33 2.54 -1.12 -10.82
N PHE A 34 2.09 -1.28 -9.58
CA PHE A 34 1.85 -0.16 -8.69
C PHE A 34 3.14 0.59 -8.34
N ALA A 35 4.23 -0.14 -8.08
CA ALA A 35 5.54 0.45 -7.82
C ALA A 35 6.02 1.31 -9.00
N ALA A 36 5.92 0.77 -10.22
CA ALA A 36 6.24 1.52 -11.44
C ALA A 36 5.35 2.76 -11.60
N LYS A 37 4.05 2.65 -11.25
CA LYS A 37 3.10 3.77 -11.34
C LYS A 37 3.44 4.92 -10.40
N VAL A 38 3.89 4.63 -9.18
CA VAL A 38 4.24 5.65 -8.15
C VAL A 38 5.74 5.96 -8.08
N GLY A 39 6.54 5.45 -9.02
CA GLY A 39 7.96 5.79 -9.16
C GLY A 39 8.89 5.18 -8.10
N VAL A 40 8.57 3.99 -7.58
CA VAL A 40 9.40 3.27 -6.59
C VAL A 40 9.65 1.83 -7.01
N THR A 41 10.44 1.09 -6.21
CA THR A 41 10.68 -0.33 -6.43
C THR A 41 9.59 -1.21 -5.82
N PHE A 42 9.43 -2.42 -6.33
CA PHE A 42 8.56 -3.45 -5.76
C PHE A 42 8.79 -3.65 -4.25
N SER A 43 10.07 -3.75 -3.84
CA SER A 43 10.43 -3.99 -2.43
C SER A 43 9.94 -2.87 -1.51
N THR A 44 9.87 -1.63 -2.02
CA THR A 44 9.34 -0.48 -1.30
C THR A 44 7.83 -0.60 -1.09
N VAL A 45 7.07 -0.93 -2.14
CA VAL A 45 5.62 -1.19 -2.04
C VAL A 45 5.33 -2.37 -1.11
N ASN A 46 6.09 -3.47 -1.21
CA ASN A 46 5.93 -4.62 -0.33
C ASN A 46 6.15 -4.25 1.16
N ARG A 47 7.12 -3.37 1.46
CA ARG A 47 7.32 -2.87 2.83
C ARG A 47 6.19 -1.95 3.29
N TRP A 48 5.63 -1.12 2.41
CA TRP A 48 4.46 -0.29 2.73
C TRP A 48 3.23 -1.15 3.05
N GLU A 49 2.86 -2.08 2.17
CA GLU A 49 1.69 -2.94 2.38
C GLU A 49 1.87 -3.88 3.57
N SER A 50 3.10 -4.24 3.93
CA SER A 50 3.36 -5.03 5.16
C SER A 50 3.48 -4.17 6.42
N GLY A 51 3.32 -2.84 6.34
CA GLY A 51 3.42 -1.92 7.46
C GLY A 51 4.86 -1.73 7.99
N LYS A 52 5.88 -2.21 7.27
CA LYS A 52 7.30 -2.16 7.68
C LYS A 52 7.95 -0.79 7.45
N SER A 53 7.34 0.05 6.62
CA SER A 53 7.79 1.42 6.36
C SER A 53 6.64 2.26 5.84
N LYS A 54 6.76 3.58 5.90
CA LYS A 54 5.79 4.52 5.31
C LYS A 54 6.29 5.07 3.97
N PRO A 55 5.40 5.47 3.04
CA PRO A 55 5.78 6.24 1.88
C PRO A 55 6.50 7.54 2.26
N SER A 56 7.47 7.96 1.44
CA SER A 56 8.02 9.32 1.55
C SER A 56 6.94 10.35 1.19
N PRO A 57 7.09 11.63 1.55
CA PRO A 57 6.13 12.67 1.16
C PRO A 57 5.88 12.73 -0.36
N LEU A 58 6.93 12.52 -1.16
CA LEU A 58 6.79 12.48 -2.62
C LEU A 58 5.94 11.30 -3.09
N ALA A 59 6.21 10.10 -2.57
CA ALA A 59 5.43 8.91 -2.88
C ALA A 59 3.98 9.02 -2.38
N MET A 60 3.77 9.65 -1.22
CA MET A 60 2.44 9.86 -0.68
C MET A 60 1.60 10.78 -1.59
N ARG A 61 2.18 11.85 -2.13
CA ARG A 61 1.50 12.71 -3.11
C ARG A 61 1.08 11.95 -4.37
N GLN A 62 1.93 11.05 -4.86
CA GLN A 62 1.58 10.20 -6.02
C GLN A 62 0.44 9.23 -5.69
N ILE A 63 0.41 8.69 -4.48
CA ILE A 63 -0.67 7.81 -4.00
C ILE A 63 -1.98 8.61 -3.87
N GLU A 64 -1.94 9.80 -3.28
CA GLU A 64 -3.10 10.70 -3.14
C GLU A 64 -3.67 11.09 -4.50
N GLU A 65 -2.83 11.46 -5.47
CA GLU A 65 -3.26 11.77 -6.83
C GLU A 65 -3.95 10.56 -7.51
N LEU A 66 -3.47 9.34 -7.26
CA LEU A 66 -4.14 8.14 -7.75
C LEU A 66 -5.49 7.93 -7.08
N MET A 67 -5.60 8.17 -5.77
CA MET A 67 -6.87 8.05 -5.03
C MET A 67 -7.93 9.02 -5.54
N GLU A 68 -7.57 10.25 -5.87
CA GLU A 68 -8.53 11.25 -6.38
C GLU A 68 -9.04 10.93 -7.78
N ARG A 69 -8.31 10.12 -8.56
CA ARG A 69 -8.61 9.79 -9.95
C ARG A 69 -9.41 8.50 -10.14
N THR A 70 -9.70 7.76 -9.06
CA THR A 70 -10.43 6.47 -9.07
C THR A 70 -11.60 6.46 -8.11
#